data_AF-A0AAE2W318-F1
#
_entry.id   AF-A0AAE2W318-F1
#
_cell.length_a   1.000
_cell.length_b   1.000
_cell.length_c   1.000
_cell.angle_alpha   90.00
_cell.angle_beta   90.00
_cell.angle_gamma   90.00
#
_symmetry.space_group_name_H-M   'P 1'
#
loop_
_entity.id
_entity.type
_entity.pdbx_description
1 polymer ?
#
loop_
_entity_poly.entity_id
_entity_poly.type
_entity_poly.pdbx_seq_one_letter_code
_entity_poly.pdbx_strand_id
1 'polypeptide(L)'
;MKTNIIAHVALTFEFSAPSGPADQRSMIEDDIGRLTDADSTSGVACTGFSVTSIETATQNSAVSRTHIICATCGSENVRADAYASWDADTGEWALHSIYDEKFCEVCETSTSLLEVDEATGLEVQAFGMIYCDDGARLVQGRELPEFYDLIVKTMAVAGGEILTLHEFDDMNRLEVEKCLADMAMLYPSAPVSCFFGDLVGSGRTNLPS
;
A
#
# COMPACT_ATOMS: atom_id res chain seq x y z
N MET A 1 31.85 6.60 -38.81
CA MET A 1 30.85 7.30 -37.96
C MET A 1 30.70 6.49 -36.69
N LYS A 2 30.75 7.11 -35.51
CA LYS A 2 30.42 6.46 -34.24
C LYS A 2 28.97 6.81 -33.92
N THR A 3 28.13 5.79 -33.70
CA THR A 3 26.75 5.97 -33.26
C THR A 3 26.72 5.80 -31.75
N ASN A 4 26.24 6.81 -31.02
CA ASN A 4 26.08 6.72 -29.58
C ASN A 4 24.65 6.23 -29.29
N ILE A 5 24.54 5.16 -28.51
CA ILE A 5 23.27 4.61 -28.03
C ILE A 5 23.25 4.81 -26.51
N ILE A 6 22.17 5.41 -25.99
CA ILE A 6 21.94 5.58 -24.56
C ILE A 6 20.88 4.57 -24.14
N ALA A 7 21.23 3.68 -23.21
CA ALA A 7 20.30 2.72 -22.60
C ALA A 7 19.98 3.15 -21.17
N HIS A 8 18.70 3.15 -20.81
CA HIS A 8 18.25 3.34 -19.44
C HIS A 8 18.04 1.96 -18.80
N VAL A 9 18.79 1.66 -17.74
CA VAL A 9 18.78 0.36 -17.07
C VAL A 9 18.42 0.56 -15.60
N ALA A 10 17.46 -0.22 -15.10
CA ALA A 10 17.17 -0.30 -13.67
C ALA A 10 18.03 -1.42 -13.06
N LEU A 11 18.78 -1.11 -12.01
CA LEU A 11 19.62 -2.04 -11.27
C LEU A 11 19.24 -1.99 -9.79
N THR A 12 19.07 -3.16 -9.18
CA THR A 12 18.76 -3.30 -7.76
C THR A 12 19.99 -3.83 -7.04
N PHE A 13 20.39 -3.14 -5.97
CA PHE A 13 21.56 -3.50 -5.16
C PHE A 13 21.10 -3.84 -3.74
N GLU A 14 21.61 -4.95 -3.20
CA GLU A 14 21.37 -5.37 -1.82
C GLU A 14 22.58 -5.04 -0.95
N PHE A 15 22.35 -4.42 0.20
CA PHE A 15 23.40 -4.06 1.16
C PHE A 15 23.18 -4.81 2.47
N SER A 16 24.21 -5.51 2.95
CA SER A 16 24.11 -6.37 4.14
C SER A 16 24.28 -5.63 5.48
N ALA A 17 24.56 -4.32 5.48
CA ALA A 17 24.84 -3.54 6.68
C ALA A 17 24.31 -2.09 6.56
N PRO A 18 23.99 -1.40 7.68
CA PRO A 18 23.59 0.00 7.65
C PRO A 18 24.78 0.88 7.28
N SER A 19 24.92 1.17 5.99
CA SER A 19 25.82 2.18 5.43
C SER A 19 25.01 3.44 5.08
N GLY A 20 25.58 4.62 5.27
CA GLY A 20 24.88 5.87 4.94
C GLY A 20 24.58 5.97 3.43
N PRO A 21 23.60 6.78 3.00
CA PRO A 21 23.27 6.94 1.57
C PRO A 21 24.45 7.38 0.70
N ALA A 22 25.38 8.15 1.27
CA ALA A 22 26.61 8.57 0.59
C ALA A 22 27.57 7.39 0.35
N ASP A 23 27.70 6.48 1.31
CA ASP A 23 28.54 5.30 1.20
C ASP A 23 27.97 4.31 0.18
N GLN A 24 26.66 4.08 0.22
CA GLN A 24 25.93 3.24 -0.76
C GLN A 24 26.12 3.75 -2.18
N ARG A 25 26.00 5.08 -2.37
CA ARG A 25 26.24 5.72 -3.67
C ARG A 25 27.66 5.46 -4.17
N SER A 26 28.66 5.67 -3.33
CA SER A 26 30.06 5.44 -3.69
C SER A 26 30.30 3.97 -4.08
N MET A 27 29.71 3.02 -3.35
CA MET A 27 29.85 1.58 -3.65
C MET A 27 29.18 1.19 -4.98
N ILE A 28 28.00 1.74 -5.27
CA ILE A 28 27.31 1.52 -6.55
C ILE A 28 28.12 2.09 -7.72
N GLU A 29 28.65 3.30 -7.56
CA GLU A 29 29.49 3.93 -8.58
C GLU A 29 30.76 3.11 -8.84
N ASP A 30 31.40 2.56 -7.80
CA ASP A 30 32.57 1.68 -7.95
C ASP A 30 32.24 0.35 -8.67
N ASP A 31 31.14 -0.32 -8.30
CA ASP A 31 30.76 -1.60 -8.91
C ASP A 31 30.27 -1.45 -10.36
N ILE A 32 29.54 -0.37 -10.68
CA ILE A 32 29.21 -0.05 -12.08
C ILE A 32 30.47 0.38 -12.85
N GLY A 33 31.40 1.09 -12.20
CA GLY A 33 32.70 1.43 -12.79
C GLY A 33 33.50 0.18 -13.21
N ARG A 34 33.39 -0.93 -12.50
CA ARG A 34 34.02 -2.20 -12.93
C ARG A 34 33.43 -2.77 -14.22
N LEU A 35 32.21 -2.36 -14.61
CA LEU A 35 31.59 -2.77 -15.88
C LEU A 35 32.17 -1.99 -17.08
N THR A 36 32.79 -0.81 -16.88
CA THR A 36 33.42 -0.06 -17.98
C THR A 36 34.74 -0.66 -18.45
N ASP A 37 35.39 -1.46 -17.59
CA ASP A 37 36.65 -2.14 -17.88
C ASP A 37 36.47 -3.55 -18.46
N ALA A 38 35.21 -3.99 -18.66
CA ALA A 38 34.94 -5.28 -19.25
C ALA A 38 35.24 -5.27 -20.77
N ASP A 39 36.28 -5.99 -21.18
CA ASP A 39 36.58 -6.28 -22.59
C ASP A 39 35.35 -6.91 -23.26
N SER A 40 34.60 -6.11 -24.02
CA SER A 40 33.43 -6.59 -24.74
C SER A 40 33.85 -7.43 -25.94
N THR A 41 33.64 -8.74 -25.85
CA THR A 41 33.74 -9.66 -27.01
C THR A 41 32.66 -9.44 -28.07
N SER A 42 31.60 -8.68 -27.77
CA SER A 42 30.48 -8.38 -28.66
C SER A 42 30.64 -7.08 -29.49
N GLY A 43 31.77 -6.37 -29.35
CA GLY A 43 32.04 -5.11 -30.04
C GLY A 43 31.30 -3.87 -29.50
N VAL A 44 30.64 -3.96 -28.34
CA VAL A 44 29.94 -2.86 -27.68
C VAL A 44 30.70 -2.44 -26.43
N ALA A 45 31.39 -1.30 -26.47
CA ALA A 45 32.10 -0.76 -25.31
C ALA A 45 31.18 0.15 -24.47
N CYS A 46 31.10 -0.10 -23.16
CA CYS A 46 30.51 0.84 -22.22
C CYS A 46 31.53 1.96 -21.95
N THR A 47 31.30 3.15 -22.50
CA THR A 47 32.24 4.28 -22.39
C THR A 47 31.93 5.22 -21.22
N GLY A 48 30.94 4.87 -20.39
CA GLY A 48 30.56 5.65 -19.22
C GLY A 48 29.12 5.37 -18.78
N PHE A 49 28.79 5.80 -17.56
CA PHE A 49 27.46 5.74 -17.00
C PHE A 49 27.17 7.03 -16.21
N SER A 50 25.90 7.30 -15.95
CA SER A 50 25.49 8.35 -15.01
C SER A 50 24.33 7.85 -14.17
N VAL A 51 24.47 8.00 -12.84
CA VAL A 51 23.38 7.71 -11.91
C VAL A 51 22.43 8.90 -11.89
N THR A 52 21.23 8.71 -12.44
CA THR A 52 20.20 9.76 -12.54
C THR A 52 19.35 9.86 -11.27
N SER A 53 19.16 8.74 -10.56
CA SER A 53 18.45 8.70 -9.28
C SER A 53 18.97 7.52 -8.44
N ILE A 54 18.95 7.68 -7.11
CA ILE A 54 19.14 6.60 -6.14
C ILE A 54 17.91 6.64 -5.25
N GLU A 55 17.08 5.62 -5.38
CA GLU A 55 15.93 5.43 -4.52
C GLU A 55 16.33 4.38 -3.50
N THR A 56 16.46 4.78 -2.24
CA THR A 56 16.52 3.80 -1.16
C THR A 56 15.12 3.21 -1.06
N ALA A 57 14.97 1.95 -1.46
CA ALA A 57 13.84 1.16 -1.01
C ALA A 57 14.02 0.98 0.50
N THR A 58 13.57 1.97 1.28
CA THR A 58 13.35 1.76 2.70
C THR A 58 12.29 0.67 2.75
N GLN A 59 12.72 -0.57 2.93
CA GLN A 59 11.91 -1.51 3.69
C GLN A 59 11.85 -0.91 5.09
N ASN A 60 10.98 0.09 5.24
CA ASN A 60 10.46 0.43 6.53
C ASN A 60 9.81 -0.86 7.01
N SER A 61 10.50 -1.59 7.90
CA SER A 61 9.84 -2.28 8.99
C SER A 61 9.17 -1.23 9.91
N ALA A 62 8.41 -0.29 9.34
CA ALA A 62 7.32 0.31 10.06
C ALA A 62 6.43 -0.88 10.37
N VAL A 63 6.28 -1.21 11.64
CA VAL A 63 5.38 -2.26 12.08
C VAL A 63 4.01 -1.89 11.53
N SER A 64 3.60 -2.53 10.44
CA SER A 64 2.28 -2.41 9.87
C SER A 64 1.31 -2.86 10.94
N ARG A 65 0.22 -2.11 11.11
CA ARG A 65 -0.77 -2.46 12.13
C ARG A 65 -1.49 -3.72 11.70
N THR A 66 -1.74 -4.58 12.66
CA THR A 66 -2.58 -5.75 12.49
C THR A 66 -4.02 -5.38 12.83
N HIS A 67 -4.94 -5.66 11.90
CA HIS A 67 -6.38 -5.48 12.07
C HIS A 67 -7.03 -6.83 12.34
N ILE A 68 -7.96 -6.85 13.30
CA ILE A 68 -8.80 -8.02 13.59
C ILE A 68 -10.22 -7.72 13.14
N ILE A 69 -10.67 -8.43 12.10
CA ILE A 69 -11.95 -8.14 11.43
C ILE A 69 -12.87 -9.36 11.42
N CYS A 70 -14.16 -9.13 11.31
CA CYS A 70 -15.16 -10.17 11.10
C CYS A 70 -14.95 -10.86 9.75
N ALA A 71 -14.81 -12.19 9.74
CA ALA A 71 -14.64 -12.96 8.50
C ALA A 71 -15.85 -12.93 7.56
N THR A 72 -17.02 -12.49 8.05
CA THR A 72 -18.26 -12.42 7.26
C THR A 72 -18.49 -11.05 6.62
N CYS A 73 -18.29 -9.98 7.39
CA CYS A 73 -18.64 -8.62 6.95
C CYS A 73 -17.46 -7.65 6.89
N GLY A 74 -16.26 -8.06 7.31
CA GLY A 74 -15.08 -7.19 7.34
C GLY A 74 -15.05 -6.16 8.47
N SER A 75 -16.09 -6.03 9.29
CA SER A 75 -16.11 -5.03 10.37
C SER A 75 -15.04 -5.29 11.44
N GLU A 76 -14.39 -4.21 11.89
CA GLU A 76 -13.47 -4.20 13.05
C GLU A 76 -14.21 -4.18 14.40
N ASN A 77 -15.55 -3.99 14.41
CA ASN A 77 -16.33 -3.95 15.65
C ASN A 77 -16.65 -5.37 16.13
N VAL A 78 -15.61 -6.03 16.63
CA VAL A 78 -15.64 -7.42 17.09
C VAL A 78 -15.30 -7.52 18.58
N ARG A 79 -15.74 -8.61 19.21
CA ARG A 79 -15.47 -8.96 20.60
C ARG A 79 -14.91 -10.36 20.68
N ALA A 80 -14.13 -10.57 21.73
CA ALA A 80 -13.60 -11.85 22.11
C ALA A 80 -13.80 -12.05 23.60
N ASP A 81 -14.28 -13.22 23.98
CA ASP A 81 -14.36 -13.57 25.38
C ASP A 81 -12.96 -13.73 25.96
N ALA A 82 -12.77 -13.20 27.17
CA ALA A 82 -11.51 -13.23 27.86
C ALA A 82 -11.72 -13.24 29.37
N TYR A 83 -10.70 -13.67 30.09
CA TYR A 83 -10.65 -13.48 31.54
C TYR A 83 -9.41 -12.70 31.94
N ALA A 84 -9.61 -11.87 32.96
CA ALA A 84 -8.55 -11.13 33.61
C ALA A 84 -8.23 -11.78 34.96
N SER A 85 -6.97 -11.68 35.38
CA SER A 85 -6.51 -12.06 36.71
C SER A 85 -6.11 -10.82 37.49
N TRP A 86 -6.36 -10.82 38.80
CA TRP A 86 -5.93 -9.74 39.68
C TRP A 86 -4.41 -9.79 39.88
N ASP A 87 -3.72 -8.71 39.55
CA ASP A 87 -2.30 -8.53 39.82
C ASP A 87 -2.14 -7.70 41.12
N ALA A 88 -1.59 -8.34 42.16
CA ALA A 88 -1.43 -7.71 43.46
C ALA A 88 -0.27 -6.70 43.52
N ASP A 89 0.72 -6.82 42.63
CA ASP A 89 1.89 -5.95 42.61
C ASP A 89 1.57 -4.61 41.95
N THR A 90 0.74 -4.64 40.89
CA THR A 90 0.24 -3.44 40.21
C THR A 90 -1.09 -2.94 40.79
N GLY A 91 -1.86 -3.81 41.45
CA GLY A 91 -3.17 -3.48 41.99
C GLY A 91 -4.26 -3.35 40.91
N GLU A 92 -4.07 -4.03 39.78
CA GLU A 92 -4.92 -3.89 38.59
C GLU A 92 -5.39 -5.27 38.08
N TRP A 93 -6.50 -5.28 37.32
CA TRP A 93 -6.91 -6.45 36.56
C TRP A 93 -6.09 -6.54 35.28
N ALA A 94 -5.32 -7.61 35.12
CA ALA A 94 -4.54 -7.88 33.91
C ALA A 94 -5.23 -8.91 33.03
N LEU A 95 -5.33 -8.65 31.73
CA LEU A 95 -5.81 -9.64 30.75
C LEU A 95 -4.90 -10.87 30.78
N HIS A 96 -5.46 -12.03 31.11
CA HIS A 96 -4.68 -13.27 31.22
C HIS A 96 -4.75 -14.09 29.94
N SER A 97 -5.96 -14.37 29.45
CA SER A 97 -6.14 -15.14 28.22
C SER A 97 -7.44 -14.80 27.52
N ILE A 98 -7.42 -14.99 26.20
CA ILE A 98 -8.55 -14.83 25.29
C ILE A 98 -9.03 -16.24 24.90
N TYR A 99 -10.34 -16.48 24.97
CA TYR A 99 -10.98 -17.74 24.60
C TYR A 99 -11.43 -17.74 23.13
N ASP A 100 -12.00 -18.84 22.67
CA ASP A 100 -12.39 -19.09 21.27
C ASP A 100 -13.69 -18.41 20.86
N GLU A 101 -14.59 -18.10 21.79
CA GLU A 101 -15.84 -17.40 21.47
C GLU A 101 -15.59 -15.96 21.00
N LYS A 102 -16.04 -15.65 19.78
CA LYS A 102 -15.96 -14.33 19.13
C LYS A 102 -17.33 -13.89 18.67
N PHE A 103 -17.57 -12.59 18.73
CA PHE A 103 -18.84 -11.97 18.34
C PHE A 103 -18.59 -10.76 17.46
N CYS A 104 -19.41 -10.57 16.42
CA CYS A 104 -19.41 -9.35 15.63
C CYS A 104 -20.62 -8.51 16.00
N GLU A 105 -20.39 -7.26 16.39
CA GLU A 105 -21.45 -6.33 16.79
C GLU A 105 -22.31 -5.85 15.61
N VAL A 106 -21.75 -5.88 14.39
CA VAL A 106 -22.48 -5.51 13.17
C VAL A 106 -23.36 -6.66 12.69
N CYS A 107 -22.86 -7.90 12.74
CA CYS A 107 -23.65 -9.07 12.39
C CYS A 107 -24.58 -9.54 13.53
N GLU A 108 -24.39 -9.01 14.74
CA GLU A 108 -25.07 -9.40 15.98
C GLU A 108 -25.04 -10.92 16.23
N THR A 109 -23.92 -11.57 15.88
CA THR A 109 -23.80 -13.03 15.97
C THR A 109 -22.37 -13.50 16.19
N SER A 110 -22.22 -14.76 16.59
CA SER A 110 -20.92 -15.43 16.71
C SER A 110 -20.20 -15.47 15.38
N THR A 111 -18.91 -15.19 15.36
CA THR A 111 -18.14 -15.09 14.10
C THR A 111 -16.77 -15.74 14.18
N SER A 112 -16.13 -15.91 13.03
CA SER A 112 -14.67 -16.11 12.96
C SER A 112 -13.99 -14.76 12.70
N LEU A 113 -12.77 -14.61 13.21
CA LEU A 113 -11.99 -13.38 13.02
C LEU A 113 -10.83 -13.64 12.05
N LEU A 114 -10.57 -12.66 11.19
CA LEU A 114 -9.41 -12.63 10.33
C LEU A 114 -8.41 -11.63 10.87
N GLU A 115 -7.14 -12.04 10.87
CA GLU A 115 -6.02 -11.17 11.13
C GLU A 115 -5.49 -10.66 9.79
N VAL A 116 -5.47 -9.34 9.64
CA VAL A 116 -5.07 -8.69 8.39
C VAL A 116 -3.95 -7.70 8.68
N ASP A 117 -2.81 -7.91 8.05
CA ASP A 117 -1.72 -6.94 8.03
C ASP A 117 -2.12 -5.74 7.16
N GLU A 118 -2.05 -4.52 7.70
CA GLU A 118 -2.50 -3.32 6.99
C GLU A 118 -1.74 -3.06 5.68
N ALA A 119 -0.43 -3.31 5.67
CA ALA A 119 0.41 -2.96 4.53
C ALA A 119 0.26 -3.93 3.36
N THR A 120 -0.04 -5.20 3.64
CA THR A 120 -0.08 -6.27 2.65
C THR A 120 -1.47 -6.86 2.43
N GLY A 121 -2.38 -6.62 3.36
CA GLY A 121 -3.71 -7.22 3.42
C GLY A 121 -4.86 -6.24 3.24
N LEU A 122 -4.62 -4.92 3.23
CA LEU A 122 -5.63 -3.90 2.96
C LEU A 122 -5.27 -3.05 1.73
N GLU A 123 -6.27 -2.43 1.11
CA GLU A 123 -6.09 -1.44 0.05
C GLU A 123 -7.19 -0.37 0.15
N VAL A 124 -6.81 0.89 -0.02
CA VAL A 124 -7.74 2.02 -0.20
C VAL A 124 -7.84 2.32 -1.69
N GLN A 125 -9.05 2.32 -2.23
CA GLN A 125 -9.30 2.65 -3.63
C GLN A 125 -10.29 3.79 -3.74
N ALA A 126 -10.01 4.76 -4.60
CA ALA A 126 -10.96 5.80 -4.98
C ALA A 126 -11.19 5.79 -6.48
N PHE A 127 -12.44 5.98 -6.89
CA PHE A 127 -12.89 5.83 -8.27
C PHE A 127 -13.55 7.11 -8.75
N GLY A 128 -13.27 7.50 -9.99
CA GLY A 128 -14.06 8.50 -10.69
C GLY A 128 -15.14 7.80 -11.50
N MET A 129 -16.40 8.21 -11.31
CA MET A 129 -17.56 7.54 -11.85
C MET A 129 -18.38 8.46 -12.75
N ILE A 130 -19.05 7.87 -13.74
CA ILE A 130 -19.94 8.54 -14.70
C ILE A 130 -21.25 7.75 -14.74
N TYR A 131 -22.39 8.44 -14.71
CA TYR A 131 -23.69 7.81 -14.85
C TYR A 131 -23.90 7.35 -16.29
N CYS A 132 -24.49 6.17 -16.45
CA CYS A 132 -24.92 5.63 -17.73
C CYS A 132 -26.35 5.10 -17.63
N ASP A 133 -26.97 4.80 -18.77
CA ASP A 133 -28.37 4.36 -18.81
C ASP A 133 -28.64 3.11 -17.94
N ASP A 134 -27.62 2.28 -17.70
CA ASP A 134 -27.68 1.04 -16.91
C ASP A 134 -27.01 1.16 -15.51
N GLY A 135 -26.75 2.37 -15.02
CA GLY A 135 -26.19 2.60 -13.68
C GLY A 135 -25.00 3.56 -13.70
N ALA A 136 -23.84 3.08 -13.28
CA ALA A 136 -22.60 3.85 -13.27
C ALA A 136 -21.42 3.02 -13.76
N ARG A 137 -20.40 3.71 -14.30
CA ARG A 137 -19.15 3.09 -14.74
C ARG A 137 -17.96 3.95 -14.35
N LEU A 138 -16.79 3.31 -14.30
CA LEU A 138 -15.52 4.00 -14.18
C LEU A 138 -15.30 4.96 -15.35
N VAL A 139 -14.74 6.12 -15.02
CA VAL A 139 -14.19 7.10 -15.96
C VAL A 139 -13.07 6.47 -16.81
N GLN A 140 -13.02 6.79 -18.10
CA GLN A 140 -12.02 6.26 -19.02
C GLN A 140 -11.30 7.38 -19.78
N GLY A 141 -9.98 7.22 -19.96
CA GLY A 141 -9.19 8.21 -20.69
C GLY A 141 -9.34 9.60 -20.10
N ARG A 142 -9.76 10.59 -20.92
CA ARG A 142 -9.86 12.00 -20.53
C ARG A 142 -11.25 12.45 -20.07
N GLU A 143 -12.13 11.50 -19.78
CA GLU A 143 -13.45 11.83 -19.26
C GLU A 143 -13.35 12.50 -17.88
N LEU A 144 -14.34 13.32 -17.54
CA LEU A 144 -14.45 13.95 -16.23
C LEU A 144 -15.44 13.16 -15.37
N PRO A 145 -15.06 12.73 -14.16
CA PRO A 145 -15.99 12.08 -13.24
C PRO A 145 -17.17 13.00 -12.89
N GLU A 146 -18.38 12.44 -12.88
CA GLU A 146 -19.59 13.08 -12.36
C GLU A 146 -19.66 12.99 -10.83
N PHE A 147 -19.19 11.88 -10.28
CA PHE A 147 -19.07 11.63 -8.84
C PHE A 147 -17.89 10.69 -8.56
N TYR A 148 -17.64 10.43 -7.28
CA TYR A 148 -16.52 9.63 -6.82
C TYR A 148 -16.97 8.66 -5.73
N ASP A 149 -16.42 7.45 -5.79
CA ASP A 149 -16.61 6.44 -4.76
C ASP A 149 -15.26 6.13 -4.11
N LEU A 150 -15.28 5.74 -2.83
CA LEU A 150 -14.10 5.30 -2.09
C LEU A 150 -14.42 4.02 -1.32
N ILE A 151 -13.49 3.08 -1.36
CA ILE A 151 -13.60 1.80 -0.67
C ILE A 151 -12.28 1.47 0.01
N VAL A 152 -12.37 0.96 1.23
CA VAL A 152 -11.28 0.26 1.91
C VAL A 152 -11.64 -1.21 1.93
N LYS A 153 -10.75 -2.06 1.43
CA LYS A 153 -11.03 -3.50 1.30
C LYS A 153 -9.82 -4.35 1.67
N THR A 154 -10.07 -5.62 1.94
CA THR A 154 -9.00 -6.61 2.04
C THR A 154 -8.43 -6.92 0.66
N MET A 155 -7.11 -6.94 0.53
CA MET A 155 -6.46 -7.66 -0.58
C MET A 155 -6.76 -9.14 -0.41
N ALA A 156 -6.91 -9.89 -1.51
CA ALA A 156 -7.28 -11.31 -1.47
C ALA A 156 -6.36 -12.10 -0.51
N VAL A 157 -6.81 -12.27 0.73
CA VAL A 157 -6.10 -13.01 1.76
C VAL A 157 -6.13 -14.46 1.29
N ALA A 158 -5.04 -15.22 1.44
CA ALA A 158 -4.89 -16.55 0.85
C ALA A 158 -6.12 -17.46 1.09
N GLY A 159 -7.00 -17.57 0.08
CA GLY A 159 -8.23 -18.38 0.11
C GLY A 159 -9.51 -17.70 0.64
N GLY A 160 -9.50 -16.40 0.93
CA GLY A 160 -10.64 -15.63 1.43
C GLY A 160 -11.35 -14.79 0.35
N GLU A 161 -12.62 -14.45 0.62
CA GLU A 161 -13.36 -13.43 -0.14
C GLU A 161 -12.78 -12.03 0.12
N ILE A 162 -12.91 -11.13 -0.86
CA ILE A 162 -12.59 -9.71 -0.67
C ILE A 162 -13.69 -9.10 0.20
N LEU A 163 -13.32 -8.59 1.37
CA LEU A 163 -14.23 -7.91 2.28
C LEU A 163 -14.07 -6.40 2.14
N THR A 164 -15.18 -5.69 2.00
CA THR A 164 -15.23 -4.22 2.04
C THR A 164 -15.38 -3.79 3.51
N LEU A 165 -14.38 -3.07 4.02
CA LEU A 165 -14.37 -2.55 5.39
C LEU A 165 -15.12 -1.22 5.47
N HIS A 166 -14.89 -0.35 4.49
CA HIS A 166 -15.54 0.95 4.37
C HIS A 166 -15.93 1.17 2.91
N GLU A 167 -17.10 1.76 2.70
CA GLU A 167 -17.64 2.13 1.40
C GLU A 167 -18.29 3.51 1.53
N PHE A 168 -17.93 4.41 0.61
CA PHE A 168 -18.43 5.77 0.54
C PHE A 168 -18.75 6.05 -0.92
N ASP A 169 -20.02 6.34 -1.20
CA ASP A 169 -20.51 6.50 -2.56
C ASP A 169 -20.98 7.93 -2.84
N ASP A 170 -21.13 8.26 -4.12
CA ASP A 170 -21.78 9.49 -4.62
C ASP A 170 -21.14 10.79 -4.08
N MET A 171 -19.81 10.79 -3.86
CA MET A 171 -19.09 11.96 -3.37
C MET A 171 -18.71 12.93 -4.49
N ASN A 172 -18.60 14.21 -4.17
CA ASN A 172 -17.93 15.18 -5.03
C ASN A 172 -16.40 15.15 -4.86
N ARG A 173 -15.69 15.91 -5.71
CA ARG A 173 -14.22 15.94 -5.72
C ARG A 173 -13.59 16.32 -4.37
N LEU A 174 -14.14 17.34 -3.70
CA LEU A 174 -13.58 17.82 -2.44
C LEU A 174 -13.86 16.81 -1.31
N GLU A 175 -15.03 16.17 -1.35
CA GLU A 175 -15.41 15.14 -0.38
C GLU A 175 -14.52 13.90 -0.49
N VAL A 176 -14.26 13.38 -1.70
CA VAL A 176 -13.38 12.22 -1.86
C VAL A 176 -11.93 12.53 -1.50
N GLU A 177 -11.43 13.74 -1.78
CA GLU A 177 -10.07 14.14 -1.38
C GLU A 177 -9.93 14.20 0.14
N LYS A 178 -10.94 14.73 0.82
CA LYS A 178 -10.98 14.72 2.29
C LYS A 178 -11.09 13.29 2.83
N CYS A 179 -11.98 12.48 2.27
CA CYS A 179 -12.17 11.10 2.68
C CYS A 179 -10.87 10.28 2.48
N LEU A 180 -10.17 10.45 1.36
CA LEU A 180 -8.86 9.87 1.11
C LEU A 180 -7.83 10.27 2.18
N ALA A 181 -7.79 11.56 2.56
CA ALA A 181 -6.90 12.02 3.62
C ALA A 181 -7.26 11.40 4.98
N ASP A 182 -8.55 11.33 5.31
CA ASP A 182 -9.04 10.71 6.54
C ASP A 182 -8.70 9.19 6.55
N MET A 183 -8.86 8.49 5.43
CA MET A 183 -8.50 7.07 5.29
C MET A 183 -7.00 6.83 5.30
N ALA A 184 -6.19 7.73 4.73
CA ALA A 184 -4.73 7.64 4.81
C ALA A 184 -4.23 7.87 6.25
N MET A 185 -4.94 8.66 7.06
CA MET A 185 -4.67 8.77 8.49
C MET A 185 -5.14 7.55 9.27
N LEU A 186 -6.29 6.98 8.88
CA LEU A 186 -6.85 5.80 9.52
C LEU A 186 -6.13 4.51 9.14
N TYR A 187 -5.47 4.43 7.98
CA TYR A 187 -4.74 3.28 7.43
C TYR A 187 -3.42 3.73 6.75
N PRO A 188 -2.45 4.29 7.50
CA PRO A 188 -1.24 4.91 6.95
C PRO A 188 -0.27 3.96 6.23
N SER A 189 -0.42 2.65 6.42
CA SER A 189 0.40 1.63 5.77
C SER A 189 -0.28 1.00 4.57
N ALA A 190 -1.59 1.18 4.42
CA ALA A 190 -2.34 0.58 3.32
C ALA A 190 -2.01 1.30 2.00
N PRO A 191 -1.76 0.56 0.89
CA PRO A 191 -1.62 1.17 -0.42
C PRO A 191 -2.90 1.93 -0.83
N VAL A 192 -2.70 3.08 -1.47
CA VAL A 192 -3.77 3.93 -1.98
C VAL A 192 -3.72 3.94 -3.51
N SER A 193 -4.83 3.59 -4.15
CA SER A 193 -5.00 3.58 -5.60
C SER A 193 -6.15 4.53 -6.01
N CYS A 194 -5.88 5.48 -6.91
CA CYS A 194 -6.91 6.43 -7.38
C CYS A 194 -7.13 6.28 -8.89
N PHE A 195 -8.38 6.06 -9.30
CA PHE A 195 -8.79 5.84 -10.68
C PHE A 195 -9.71 6.97 -11.17
N PHE A 196 -9.15 8.18 -11.28
CA PHE A 196 -9.91 9.40 -11.64
C PHE A 196 -9.86 9.75 -13.14
N GLY A 197 -9.26 8.90 -13.97
CA GLY A 197 -9.04 9.13 -15.40
C GLY A 197 -7.68 9.77 -15.70
N ASP A 198 -7.25 9.63 -16.96
CA ASP A 198 -6.02 10.21 -17.50
C ASP A 198 -6.22 11.71 -17.77
N LEU A 199 -6.07 12.54 -16.73
CA LEU A 199 -5.71 13.93 -16.96
C LEU A 199 -4.26 13.92 -17.49
N VAL A 200 -4.12 14.23 -18.78
CA VAL A 200 -2.84 14.32 -19.49
C VAL A 200 -1.75 14.98 -18.63
N GLY A 201 -0.75 14.20 -18.23
CA GLY A 201 0.54 14.71 -17.78
C GLY A 201 0.77 14.77 -16.27
N SER A 202 0.84 13.61 -15.62
CA SER A 202 2.01 13.27 -14.79
C SER A 202 1.85 11.84 -14.26
N GLY A 203 2.78 10.96 -14.66
CA GLY A 203 3.03 9.73 -13.94
C GLY A 203 3.61 10.07 -12.58
N ARG A 204 2.73 10.36 -11.62
CA ARG A 204 2.96 10.29 -10.19
C ARG A 204 1.67 9.81 -9.57
N THR A 205 1.77 8.78 -8.75
CA THR A 205 0.80 8.51 -7.69
C THR A 205 0.47 9.84 -7.02
N ASN A 206 -0.79 10.26 -7.11
CA ASN A 206 -1.26 11.49 -6.47
C ASN A 206 -1.28 11.25 -4.96
N LEU A 207 -0.12 11.33 -4.32
CA LEU A 207 0.00 11.59 -2.90
C LEU A 207 -0.53 13.02 -2.64
N PRO A 208 -1.41 13.22 -1.65
CA PRO A 208 -1.90 14.54 -1.32
C PRO A 208 -0.72 15.42 -0.83
N SER A 209 -0.70 16.66 -1.32
CA SER A 209 0.21 17.74 -0.92
C SER A 209 -0.15 18.35 0.42
#